data_AF-A0AAD9XFF6-F1
#
_entry.id   AF-A0AAD9XFF6-F1
#
_cell.length_a   1.000
_cell.length_b   1.000
_cell.length_c   1.000
_cell.angle_alpha   90.00
_cell.angle_beta   90.00
_cell.angle_gamma   90.00
#
_symmetry.space_group_name_H-M   'P 1'
#
loop_
_entity.id
_entity.type
_entity.pdbx_description
1 polymer ?
#
loop_
_entity_poly.entity_id
_entity_poly.type
_entity_poly.pdbx_seq_one_letter_code
_entity_poly.pdbx_strand_id
1 'polypeptide(L)'
;MRIRLRDSLKTPKGYWYEGKLTLHNHFDALAHIGDALNRVPVEFADKDRRRFMASCFWHFLTMHREINFSGCIIHRLLLRKLHHNSPTDEMHFMLGTQSVRFSKVEFYLITGLRFGVVPETTMYAAVENGIHERYSPGAEEVSLEQIKGVVTGTDFGQAYNPVKLCLLYMLNWILMGVDDRFKIPVWQFRLVEDLDAFDTFP
;
A
#
# COMPACT_ATOMS: atom_id res chain seq x y z
N MET A 1 28.87 -6.86 24.82
CA MET A 1 28.64 -8.01 23.90
C MET A 1 29.14 -7.62 22.51
N ARG A 2 30.24 -8.21 22.03
CA ARG A 2 30.81 -7.92 20.70
C ARG A 2 30.19 -8.90 19.68
N ILE A 3 29.22 -8.44 18.90
CA ILE A 3 28.63 -9.25 17.82
C ILE A 3 29.65 -9.33 16.68
N ARG A 4 30.10 -10.54 16.32
CA ARG A 4 30.99 -10.75 15.17
C ARG A 4 30.16 -10.60 13.89
N LEU A 5 30.29 -9.44 13.25
CA LEU A 5 29.55 -9.03 12.05
C LEU A 5 29.60 -10.03 10.88
N ARG A 6 30.62 -10.89 10.79
CA ARG A 6 30.74 -11.89 9.72
C ARG A 6 29.63 -12.94 9.75
N ASP A 7 29.10 -13.24 10.93
CA ASP A 7 28.11 -14.32 11.11
C ASP A 7 26.67 -13.78 11.05
N SER A 8 26.48 -12.46 10.91
CA SER A 8 25.18 -11.78 11.01
C SER A 8 24.65 -11.24 9.67
N LEU A 9 25.47 -11.29 8.60
CA LEU A 9 25.08 -10.80 7.27
C LEU A 9 24.32 -11.85 6.46
N LYS A 10 23.37 -11.37 5.65
CA LYS A 10 22.31 -12.17 5.02
C LYS A 10 22.74 -13.36 4.17
N THR A 11 23.93 -13.30 3.60
CA THR A 11 24.31 -14.25 2.56
C THR A 11 25.81 -14.53 2.65
N PRO A 12 26.22 -15.76 3.02
CA PRO A 12 27.62 -16.16 2.91
C PRO A 12 28.09 -15.99 1.47
N LYS A 13 29.35 -15.58 1.27
CA LYS A 13 29.90 -15.25 -0.06
C LYS A 13 29.73 -16.35 -1.12
N GLY A 14 29.64 -17.62 -0.71
CA GLY A 14 29.44 -18.76 -1.60
C GLY A 14 28.05 -18.88 -2.22
N TYR A 15 27.08 -18.08 -1.78
CA TYR A 15 25.70 -18.07 -2.30
C TYR A 15 25.39 -16.82 -3.14
N TRP A 16 26.42 -16.06 -3.53
CA TRP A 16 26.26 -14.87 -4.35
C TRP A 16 26.25 -15.28 -5.82
N TYR A 17 25.30 -14.73 -6.58
CA TYR A 17 25.25 -14.87 -8.03
C TYR A 17 24.99 -13.49 -8.65
N GLU A 18 25.49 -13.30 -9.87
CA GLU A 18 25.19 -12.10 -10.62
C GLU A 18 23.77 -12.18 -11.17
N GLY A 19 22.96 -11.15 -10.87
CA GLY A 19 21.59 -11.06 -11.32
C GLY A 19 21.20 -9.60 -11.51
N LYS A 20 20.41 -9.33 -12.56
CA LYS A 20 19.79 -8.01 -12.73
C LYS A 20 18.69 -7.85 -11.68
N LEU A 21 18.84 -6.85 -10.82
CA LEU A 21 17.79 -6.47 -9.89
C LEU A 21 16.97 -5.34 -10.52
N THR A 22 15.68 -5.60 -10.74
CA THR A 22 14.72 -4.55 -11.10
C THR A 22 13.91 -4.22 -9.86
N LEU A 23 13.93 -2.96 -9.44
CA LEU A 23 13.13 -2.46 -8.32
C LEU A 23 12.08 -1.51 -8.87
N HIS A 24 10.84 -1.95 -8.83
CA HIS A 24 9.69 -1.14 -9.20
C HIS A 24 9.21 -0.36 -7.99
N ASN A 25 8.78 0.86 -8.23
CA ASN A 25 8.04 1.64 -7.26
C ASN A 25 6.87 2.30 -7.99
N HIS A 26 5.78 2.50 -7.26
CA HIS A 26 4.57 3.12 -7.79
C HIS A 26 4.27 4.45 -7.10
N PHE A 27 5.27 5.10 -6.49
CA PHE A 27 5.06 6.35 -5.75
C PHE A 27 4.58 7.49 -6.66
N ASP A 28 5.01 7.53 -7.93
CA ASP A 28 4.52 8.51 -8.90
C ASP A 28 3.00 8.38 -9.13
N ALA A 29 2.43 7.19 -8.92
CA ALA A 29 0.99 6.96 -9.05
C ALA A 29 0.18 7.63 -7.92
N LEU A 30 0.82 8.14 -6.87
CA LEU A 30 0.15 8.98 -5.86
C LEU A 30 -0.37 10.29 -6.47
N ALA A 31 0.29 10.80 -7.51
CA ALA A 31 -0.20 11.96 -8.25
C ALA A 31 -1.57 11.68 -8.89
N HIS A 32 -1.79 10.46 -9.41
CA HIS A 32 -3.08 10.07 -9.98
C HIS A 32 -4.22 10.22 -8.96
N ILE A 33 -3.98 9.81 -7.71
CA ILE A 33 -4.97 9.92 -6.63
C ILE A 33 -5.21 11.39 -6.28
N GLY A 34 -4.15 12.20 -6.18
CA GLY A 34 -4.29 13.64 -5.93
C GLY A 34 -5.14 14.33 -7.00
N ASP A 35 -4.85 14.07 -8.27
CA ASP A 35 -5.59 14.63 -9.39
C ASP A 35 -7.03 14.10 -9.45
N ALA A 36 -7.24 12.84 -9.10
CA ALA A 36 -8.57 12.24 -9.00
C ALA A 36 -9.39 12.91 -7.89
N LEU A 37 -8.84 13.08 -6.70
CA LEU A 37 -9.53 13.75 -5.59
C LEU A 37 -9.84 15.23 -5.89
N ASN A 38 -9.01 15.91 -6.68
CA ASN A 38 -9.25 17.30 -7.12
C ASN A 38 -10.38 17.44 -8.14
N ARG A 39 -10.70 16.36 -8.88
CA ARG A 39 -11.79 16.35 -9.88
C ARG A 39 -13.16 16.07 -9.27
N VAL A 40 -13.23 15.62 -8.02
CA VAL A 40 -14.50 15.31 -7.35
C VAL A 40 -15.30 16.60 -7.10
N PRO A 41 -16.55 16.72 -7.57
CA PRO A 41 -17.38 17.91 -7.36
C PRO A 41 -17.57 18.25 -5.88
N VAL A 42 -17.50 19.54 -5.53
CA VAL A 42 -17.53 20.06 -4.15
C VAL A 42 -18.74 19.55 -3.34
N GLU A 43 -19.86 19.34 -4.02
CA GLU A 43 -21.16 18.92 -3.46
C GLU A 43 -21.14 17.48 -2.92
N PHE A 44 -20.36 16.58 -3.55
CA PHE A 44 -20.06 15.23 -3.04
C PHE A 44 -18.77 15.21 -2.20
N ALA A 45 -17.93 16.23 -2.35
CA ALA A 45 -16.55 16.23 -1.85
C ALA A 45 -16.44 16.48 -0.35
N ASP A 46 -17.34 17.21 0.30
CA ASP A 46 -16.95 17.78 1.59
C ASP A 46 -16.84 16.77 2.73
N LYS A 47 -17.73 15.78 2.83
CA LYS A 47 -17.63 14.75 3.87
C LYS A 47 -16.61 13.67 3.51
N ASP A 48 -16.67 13.16 2.28
CA ASP A 48 -15.86 12.01 1.85
C ASP A 48 -14.40 12.42 1.58
N ARG A 49 -14.14 13.62 1.03
CA ARG A 49 -12.77 14.15 0.91
C ARG A 49 -12.17 14.46 2.28
N ARG A 50 -12.95 15.06 3.19
CA ARG A 50 -12.48 15.26 4.59
C ARG A 50 -12.18 13.91 5.25
N ARG A 51 -12.97 12.87 4.97
CA ARG A 51 -12.69 11.53 5.48
C ARG A 51 -11.39 10.96 4.91
N PHE A 52 -11.15 11.07 3.61
CA PHE A 52 -9.88 10.65 3.01
C PHE A 52 -8.71 11.44 3.62
N MET A 53 -8.84 12.77 3.76
CA MET A 53 -7.83 13.63 4.38
C MET A 53 -7.56 13.27 5.85
N ALA A 54 -8.56 12.75 6.56
CA ALA A 54 -8.44 12.30 7.95
C ALA A 54 -7.86 10.88 8.08
N SER A 55 -7.82 10.10 7.00
CA SER A 55 -7.27 8.74 7.00
C SER A 55 -5.73 8.75 7.01
N CYS A 56 -5.13 7.61 7.35
CA CYS A 56 -3.67 7.44 7.30
C CYS A 56 -3.08 7.60 5.88
N PHE A 57 -3.93 7.44 4.86
CA PHE A 57 -3.56 7.50 3.45
C PHE A 57 -3.22 8.91 2.96
N TRP A 58 -3.80 9.95 3.57
CA TRP A 58 -3.51 11.34 3.21
C TRP A 58 -2.03 11.68 3.34
N HIS A 59 -1.35 11.13 4.36
CA HIS A 59 0.06 11.38 4.59
C HIS A 59 0.92 10.94 3.40
N PHE A 60 0.60 9.82 2.73
CA PHE A 60 1.32 9.38 1.54
C PHE A 60 1.19 10.36 0.36
N LEU A 61 0.03 11.00 0.20
CA LEU A 61 -0.15 12.07 -0.80
C LEU A 61 0.67 13.33 -0.46
N THR A 62 0.97 13.58 0.81
CA THR A 62 1.90 14.67 1.15
C THR A 62 3.36 14.26 0.93
N MET A 63 3.72 13.03 1.29
CA MET A 63 5.09 12.52 1.22
C MET A 63 5.65 12.37 -0.19
N HIS A 64 4.84 11.97 -1.18
CA HIS A 64 5.36 11.68 -2.53
C HIS A 64 6.04 12.87 -3.21
N ARG A 65 5.72 14.10 -2.79
CA ARG A 65 6.34 15.32 -3.31
C ARG A 65 7.75 15.55 -2.75
N GLU A 66 8.10 14.87 -1.66
CA GLU A 66 9.35 15.08 -0.92
C GLU A 66 10.26 13.84 -0.93
N ILE A 67 9.71 12.66 -1.24
CA ILE A 67 10.44 11.40 -1.23
C ILE A 67 10.81 10.97 -2.64
N ASN A 68 12.12 10.89 -2.91
CA ASN A 68 12.66 10.23 -4.09
C ASN A 68 12.96 8.76 -3.80
N PHE A 69 12.32 7.85 -4.53
CA PHE A 69 12.63 6.43 -4.41
C PHE A 69 13.99 6.11 -5.06
N SER A 70 14.88 5.48 -4.31
CA SER A 70 16.12 4.93 -4.86
C SER A 70 16.20 3.43 -4.58
N GLY A 71 15.93 2.63 -5.60
CA GLY A 71 16.07 1.19 -5.52
C GLY A 71 17.48 0.77 -5.10
N CYS A 72 18.52 1.47 -5.57
CA CYS A 72 19.90 1.22 -5.18
C CYS A 72 20.12 1.38 -3.66
N ILE A 73 19.52 2.40 -3.03
CA ILE A 73 19.61 2.61 -1.58
C ILE A 73 18.89 1.48 -0.85
N ILE A 74 17.65 1.17 -1.25
CA ILE A 74 16.87 0.08 -0.63
C ILE A 74 17.61 -1.25 -0.74
N HIS A 75 18.14 -1.59 -1.91
CA HIS A 75 18.92 -2.80 -2.11
C HIS A 75 20.15 -2.84 -1.18
N ARG A 76 20.93 -1.76 -1.15
CA ARG A 76 22.12 -1.65 -0.28
C ARG A 76 21.75 -1.74 1.20
N LEU A 77 20.61 -1.20 1.61
CA LEU A 77 20.09 -1.32 2.96
C LEU A 77 19.74 -2.78 3.28
N LEU A 78 19.02 -3.47 2.37
CA LEU A 78 18.64 -4.88 2.54
C LEU A 78 19.83 -5.82 2.64
N LEU A 79 20.93 -5.55 1.94
CA LEU A 79 22.19 -6.31 2.06
C LEU A 79 22.83 -6.19 3.46
N ARG A 80 22.48 -5.16 4.23
CA ARG A 80 22.96 -4.91 5.59
C ARG A 80 21.97 -5.39 6.66
N LYS A 81 20.89 -6.07 6.27
CA LYS A 81 19.94 -6.66 7.21
C LYS A 81 20.66 -7.73 8.06
N LEU A 82 20.49 -7.62 9.37
CA LEU A 82 20.98 -8.59 10.34
C LEU A 82 20.03 -9.78 10.45
N HIS A 83 20.60 -10.97 10.64
CA HIS A 83 19.85 -12.15 11.00
C HIS A 83 19.74 -12.34 12.50
N HIS A 84 18.56 -12.81 12.92
CA HIS A 84 18.29 -13.28 14.26
C HIS A 84 17.94 -14.77 14.16
N ASN A 85 18.42 -15.56 15.12
CA ASN A 85 18.18 -17.01 15.15
C ASN A 85 16.73 -17.38 15.54
N SER A 86 16.00 -16.42 16.12
CA SER A 86 14.59 -16.53 16.45
C SER A 86 13.77 -15.60 15.56
N PRO A 87 12.51 -15.95 15.21
CA PRO A 87 11.60 -15.04 14.55
C PRO A 87 11.44 -13.76 15.39
N THR A 88 11.62 -12.61 14.74
CA THR A 88 11.35 -11.31 15.33
C THR A 88 10.42 -10.54 14.39
N ASP A 89 9.43 -9.84 14.94
CA ASP A 89 8.60 -8.87 14.21
C ASP A 89 9.36 -7.55 13.90
N GLU A 90 10.68 -7.65 13.75
CA GLU A 90 11.61 -6.54 13.63
C GLU A 90 12.64 -6.83 12.55
N MET A 91 13.03 -5.77 11.85
CA MET A 91 14.16 -5.76 10.93
C MET A 91 15.27 -4.92 11.55
N HIS A 92 16.45 -5.51 11.68
CA HIS A 92 17.64 -4.80 12.12
C HIS A 92 18.60 -4.63 10.94
N PHE A 93 19.20 -3.46 10.82
CA PHE A 93 20.12 -3.11 9.73
C PHE A 93 21.41 -2.53 10.31
N MET A 94 22.55 -2.90 9.72
CA MET A 94 23.84 -2.33 10.09
C MET A 94 24.19 -1.13 9.22
N LEU A 95 24.13 0.07 9.79
CA LEU A 95 24.49 1.31 9.12
C LEU A 95 25.76 1.89 9.76
N GLY A 96 26.88 1.77 9.03
CA GLY A 96 28.19 2.09 9.58
C GLY A 96 28.53 1.17 10.75
N THR A 97 28.68 1.73 11.95
CA THR A 97 28.92 1.00 13.21
C THR A 97 27.66 0.86 14.06
N GLN A 98 26.52 1.38 13.61
CA GLN A 98 25.28 1.42 14.36
C GLN A 98 24.28 0.38 13.84
N SER A 99 23.60 -0.29 14.78
CA SER A 99 22.43 -1.11 14.48
C SER A 99 21.19 -0.23 14.53
N VAL A 100 20.43 -0.19 13.44
CA VAL A 100 19.15 0.51 13.35
C VAL A 100 18.03 -0.52 13.27
N ARG A 101 16.97 -0.27 14.03
CA ARG A 101 15.80 -1.15 14.16
C ARG A 101 14.62 -0.55 13.41
N PHE A 102 13.87 -1.39 12.72
CA PHE A 102 12.57 -1.11 12.15
C PHE A 102 11.59 -2.19 12.59
N SER A 103 10.69 -1.84 13.50
CA SER A 103 9.67 -2.73 14.07
C SER A 103 8.27 -2.31 13.64
N LYS A 104 7.26 -3.04 14.14
CA LYS A 104 5.84 -2.64 14.03
C LYS A 104 5.58 -1.21 14.54
N VAL A 105 6.34 -0.74 15.53
CA VAL A 105 6.21 0.62 16.05
C VAL A 105 6.59 1.65 15.00
N GLU A 106 7.79 1.54 14.41
CA GLU A 106 8.24 2.44 13.35
C GLU A 106 7.34 2.36 12.12
N PHE A 107 6.87 1.17 11.75
CA PHE A 107 5.91 1.03 10.66
C PHE A 107 4.62 1.80 10.94
N TYR A 108 3.97 1.58 12.08
CA TYR A 108 2.72 2.27 12.43
C TYR A 108 2.91 3.79 12.48
N LEU A 109 4.03 4.27 13.02
CA LEU A 109 4.33 5.71 13.07
C LEU A 109 4.49 6.33 11.68
N ILE A 110 5.05 5.60 10.71
CA ILE A 110 5.30 6.10 9.35
C ILE A 110 4.05 5.96 8.48
N THR A 111 3.36 4.82 8.54
CA THR A 111 2.27 4.50 7.61
C THR A 111 0.89 4.83 8.18
N GLY A 112 0.75 4.89 9.51
CA GLY A 112 -0.53 4.95 10.20
C GLY A 112 -1.38 3.68 10.08
N LEU A 113 -0.90 2.66 9.35
CA LEU A 113 -1.59 1.39 9.15
C LEU A 113 -1.46 0.53 10.39
N ARG A 114 -2.59 -0.01 10.85
CA ARG A 114 -2.66 -0.85 12.05
C ARG A 114 -2.03 -2.21 11.77
N PHE A 115 -1.70 -2.92 12.85
CA PHE A 115 -1.32 -4.32 12.81
C PHE A 115 -2.30 -5.13 13.64
N GLY A 116 -2.56 -6.36 13.22
CA GLY A 116 -3.40 -7.28 13.95
C GLY A 116 -3.60 -8.60 13.23
N VAL A 117 -4.52 -9.40 13.76
CA VAL A 117 -4.97 -10.62 13.09
C VAL A 117 -5.94 -10.22 12.00
N VAL A 118 -5.62 -10.56 10.76
CA VAL A 118 -6.52 -10.35 9.62
C VAL A 118 -7.80 -11.15 9.87
N PRO A 119 -8.98 -10.51 9.90
CA PRO A 119 -10.24 -11.21 10.11
C PRO A 119 -10.52 -12.17 8.95
N GLU A 120 -11.36 -13.19 9.18
CA GLU A 120 -11.73 -14.13 8.14
C GLU A 120 -12.50 -13.41 7.00
N THR A 121 -11.86 -13.25 5.85
CA THR A 121 -12.41 -12.46 4.72
C THR A 121 -13.32 -13.24 3.79
N THR A 122 -13.43 -14.55 3.96
CA THR A 122 -14.22 -15.45 3.10
C THR A 122 -15.73 -15.20 3.18
N MET A 123 -16.21 -14.61 4.27
CA MET A 123 -17.62 -14.27 4.48
C MET A 123 -18.03 -12.93 3.88
N TYR A 124 -17.09 -12.14 3.37
CA TYR A 124 -17.39 -10.82 2.82
C TYR A 124 -17.94 -10.96 1.40
N ALA A 125 -19.26 -10.77 1.27
CA ALA A 125 -19.94 -10.70 -0.01
C ALA A 125 -19.98 -9.25 -0.54
N ALA A 126 -20.18 -9.12 -1.85
CA ALA A 126 -20.47 -7.83 -2.47
C ALA A 126 -21.75 -7.23 -1.84
N VAL A 127 -21.75 -5.91 -1.72
CA VAL A 127 -22.94 -5.18 -1.24
C VAL A 127 -23.85 -4.98 -2.42
N GLU A 128 -25.14 -5.28 -2.24
CA GLU A 128 -26.17 -4.94 -3.23
C GLU A 128 -26.15 -3.44 -3.48
N ASN A 129 -26.11 -3.04 -4.76
CA ASN A 129 -25.90 -1.66 -5.18
C ASN A 129 -24.63 -1.03 -4.56
N GLY A 130 -23.61 -1.83 -4.27
CA GLY A 130 -22.31 -1.37 -3.78
C GLY A 130 -21.39 -0.91 -4.91
N ILE A 131 -20.21 -0.42 -4.56
CA ILE A 131 -19.18 0.05 -5.47
C ILE A 131 -18.75 -1.03 -6.46
N HIS A 132 -18.70 -2.30 -6.07
CA HIS A 132 -18.41 -3.38 -6.98
C HIS A 132 -19.44 -3.46 -8.11
N GLU A 133 -20.73 -3.52 -7.77
CA GLU A 133 -21.83 -3.64 -8.73
C GLU A 133 -22.04 -2.34 -9.54
N ARG A 134 -21.88 -1.17 -8.93
CA ARG A 134 -22.06 0.12 -9.64
C ARG A 134 -20.98 0.38 -10.69
N TYR A 135 -19.74 -0.02 -10.42
CA TYR A 135 -18.61 0.23 -11.33
C TYR A 135 -18.35 -0.93 -12.29
N SER A 136 -18.75 -2.14 -11.93
CA SER A 136 -18.65 -3.30 -12.80
C SER A 136 -19.93 -4.14 -12.72
N PRO A 137 -21.05 -3.63 -13.28
CA PRO A 137 -22.33 -4.33 -13.22
C PRO A 137 -22.22 -5.71 -13.90
N GLY A 138 -22.56 -6.75 -13.16
CA GLY A 138 -22.53 -8.13 -13.66
C GLY A 138 -21.13 -8.71 -13.89
N ALA A 139 -20.06 -8.01 -13.50
CA ALA A 139 -18.72 -8.58 -13.56
C ALA A 139 -18.48 -9.50 -12.36
N GLU A 140 -17.93 -10.69 -12.61
CA GLU A 140 -17.48 -11.60 -11.55
C GLU A 140 -16.15 -11.15 -10.92
N GLU A 141 -15.31 -10.47 -11.71
CA GLU A 141 -14.00 -10.00 -11.29
C GLU A 141 -13.70 -8.61 -11.83
N VAL A 142 -13.05 -7.79 -11.01
CA VAL A 142 -12.58 -6.44 -11.39
C VAL A 142 -11.06 -6.39 -11.24
N SER A 143 -10.35 -6.03 -12.31
CA SER A 143 -8.90 -5.88 -12.28
C SER A 143 -8.47 -4.52 -11.77
N LEU A 144 -7.25 -4.45 -11.25
CA LEU A 144 -6.61 -3.20 -10.87
C LEU A 144 -6.44 -2.24 -12.05
N GLU A 145 -6.22 -2.76 -13.26
CA GLU A 145 -6.17 -2.00 -14.51
C GLU A 145 -7.48 -1.23 -14.75
N GLN A 146 -8.64 -1.87 -14.52
CA GLN A 146 -9.94 -1.20 -14.66
C GLN A 146 -10.07 -0.06 -13.64
N ILE A 147 -9.72 -0.30 -12.38
CA ILE A 147 -9.75 0.74 -11.33
C ILE A 147 -8.79 1.89 -11.68
N LYS A 148 -7.57 1.56 -12.12
CA LYS A 148 -6.55 2.52 -12.54
C LYS A 148 -7.08 3.39 -13.68
N GLY A 149 -7.68 2.79 -14.71
CA GLY A 149 -8.27 3.51 -15.84
C GLY A 149 -9.32 4.54 -15.40
N VAL A 150 -10.15 4.21 -14.40
CA VAL A 150 -11.12 5.15 -13.82
C VAL A 150 -10.42 6.26 -13.03
N VAL A 151 -9.47 5.90 -12.14
CA VAL A 151 -8.74 6.88 -11.32
C VAL A 151 -7.92 7.85 -12.19
N THR A 152 -7.32 7.39 -13.29
CA THR A 152 -6.52 8.23 -14.20
C THR A 152 -7.32 8.86 -15.33
N GLY A 153 -8.59 8.52 -15.49
CA GLY A 153 -9.46 9.02 -16.57
C GLY A 153 -9.75 10.53 -16.47
N THR A 154 -10.60 11.07 -17.35
CA THR A 154 -10.96 12.50 -17.34
C THR A 154 -12.14 12.81 -16.42
N ASP A 155 -13.06 11.88 -16.28
CA ASP A 155 -14.25 11.98 -15.42
C ASP A 155 -14.47 10.62 -14.75
N PHE A 156 -15.02 10.66 -13.55
CA PHE A 156 -15.49 9.48 -12.84
C PHE A 156 -16.84 9.00 -13.43
N GLY A 157 -17.59 9.83 -14.13
CA GLY A 157 -18.87 9.45 -14.75
C GLY A 157 -19.96 9.23 -13.68
N GLN A 158 -20.72 8.13 -13.77
CA GLN A 158 -21.76 7.76 -12.78
C GLN A 158 -21.20 7.20 -11.45
N ALA A 159 -19.88 7.16 -11.33
CA ALA A 159 -19.12 6.82 -10.15
C ALA A 159 -19.54 7.62 -8.90
N TYR A 160 -20.38 7.01 -8.08
CA TYR A 160 -20.98 7.66 -6.93
C TYR A 160 -19.99 7.92 -5.78
N ASN A 161 -18.82 7.26 -5.76
CA ASN A 161 -17.83 7.44 -4.69
C ASN A 161 -16.38 7.28 -5.17
N PRO A 162 -15.78 8.35 -5.74
CA PRO A 162 -14.39 8.36 -6.20
C PRO A 162 -13.36 8.11 -5.09
N VAL A 163 -13.69 8.45 -3.83
CA VAL A 163 -12.81 8.25 -2.68
C VAL A 163 -12.56 6.77 -2.43
N LYS A 164 -13.61 5.95 -2.44
CA LYS A 164 -13.51 4.49 -2.26
C LYS A 164 -12.65 3.82 -3.34
N LEU A 165 -12.78 4.27 -4.60
CA LEU A 165 -11.91 3.80 -5.68
C LEU A 165 -10.45 4.21 -5.48
N CYS A 166 -10.21 5.45 -5.04
CA CYS A 166 -8.85 5.91 -4.74
C CYS A 166 -8.21 5.08 -3.64
N LEU A 167 -8.97 4.71 -2.59
CA LEU A 167 -8.51 3.83 -1.52
C LEU A 167 -8.18 2.42 -2.04
N LEU A 168 -9.04 1.83 -2.88
CA LEU A 168 -8.77 0.53 -3.52
C LEU A 168 -7.52 0.57 -4.41
N TYR A 169 -7.38 1.62 -5.21
CA TYR A 169 -6.22 1.82 -6.07
C TYR A 169 -4.94 1.96 -5.23
N MET A 170 -4.98 2.78 -4.18
CA MET A 170 -3.85 2.99 -3.28
C MET A 170 -3.42 1.73 -2.55
N LEU A 171 -4.39 0.98 -2.00
CA LEU A 171 -4.13 -0.27 -1.29
C LEU A 171 -3.41 -1.27 -2.21
N ASN A 172 -3.96 -1.52 -3.40
CA ASN A 172 -3.43 -2.57 -4.26
C ASN A 172 -2.17 -2.14 -5.03
N TRP A 173 -2.23 -0.99 -5.72
CA TRP A 173 -1.16 -0.57 -6.61
C TRP A 173 0.06 -0.03 -5.87
N ILE A 174 -0.15 0.68 -4.76
CA ILE A 174 0.92 1.43 -4.10
C ILE A 174 1.43 0.68 -2.87
N LEU A 175 0.55 0.23 -1.99
CA LEU A 175 0.96 -0.44 -0.75
C LEU A 175 1.29 -1.92 -0.96
N MET A 176 0.44 -2.66 -1.67
CA MET A 176 0.68 -4.07 -1.96
C MET A 176 1.64 -4.27 -3.15
N GLY A 177 1.73 -3.27 -4.04
CA GLY A 177 2.61 -3.32 -5.21
C GLY A 177 2.28 -4.46 -6.17
N VAL A 178 0.99 -4.81 -6.29
CA VAL A 178 0.53 -5.87 -7.21
C VAL A 178 0.51 -5.36 -8.64
N ASP A 179 0.50 -6.28 -9.61
CA ASP A 179 0.43 -5.92 -11.03
C ASP A 179 -0.98 -5.50 -11.47
N ASP A 180 -1.08 -4.82 -12.61
CA ASP A 180 -2.31 -4.23 -13.13
C ASP A 180 -3.40 -5.29 -13.41
N ARG A 181 -3.00 -6.55 -13.68
CA ARG A 181 -3.93 -7.65 -14.00
C ARG A 181 -4.50 -8.29 -12.74
N PHE A 182 -3.99 -7.92 -11.57
CA PHE A 182 -4.46 -8.40 -10.28
C PHE A 182 -5.97 -8.20 -10.16
N LYS A 183 -6.67 -9.28 -9.80
CA LYS A 183 -8.11 -9.29 -9.57
C LYS A 183 -8.37 -8.90 -8.13
N ILE A 184 -9.02 -7.75 -7.95
CA ILE A 184 -9.29 -7.22 -6.61
C ILE A 184 -10.33 -8.11 -5.94
N PRO A 185 -10.02 -8.70 -4.78
CA PRO A 185 -10.98 -9.54 -4.08
C PRO A 185 -12.23 -8.75 -3.66
N VAL A 186 -13.40 -9.39 -3.75
CA VAL A 186 -14.70 -8.80 -3.37
C VAL A 186 -14.69 -8.25 -1.94
N TRP A 187 -13.97 -8.90 -1.02
CA TRP A 187 -13.88 -8.44 0.37
C TRP A 187 -13.27 -7.04 0.51
N GLN A 188 -12.36 -6.64 -0.38
CA GLN A 188 -11.79 -5.29 -0.37
C GLN A 188 -12.83 -4.24 -0.80
N PHE A 189 -13.64 -4.57 -1.80
CA PHE A 189 -14.78 -3.72 -2.19
C PHE A 189 -15.77 -3.59 -1.04
N ARG A 190 -16.09 -4.69 -0.34
CA ARG A 190 -16.93 -4.65 0.86
C ARG A 190 -16.30 -3.82 1.97
N LEU A 191 -14.98 -3.89 2.16
CA LEU A 191 -14.29 -3.15 3.21
C LEU A 191 -14.36 -1.64 2.97
N VAL A 192 -14.15 -1.15 1.73
CA VAL A 192 -14.26 0.29 1.44
C VAL A 192 -15.68 0.83 1.49
N GLU A 193 -16.71 -0.03 1.61
CA GLU A 193 -18.08 0.43 1.86
C GLU A 193 -18.26 0.98 3.28
N ASP A 194 -17.49 0.44 4.23
CA ASP A 194 -17.43 0.85 5.62
C ASP A 194 -16.04 1.43 5.91
N LEU A 195 -15.89 2.75 5.73
CA LEU A 195 -14.61 3.43 5.91
C LEU A 195 -14.10 3.39 7.37
N ASP A 196 -14.99 3.23 8.35
CA ASP A 196 -14.58 3.07 9.75
C ASP A 196 -13.97 1.68 9.97
N ALA A 197 -14.56 0.63 9.39
CA ALA A 197 -13.96 -0.70 9.35
C ALA A 197 -12.65 -0.71 8.54
N PHE A 198 -12.59 -0.01 7.41
CA PHE A 198 -11.39 0.10 6.58
C PHE A 198 -10.23 0.74 7.35
N ASP A 199 -10.45 1.87 8.03
CA ASP A 199 -9.41 2.59 8.79
C ASP A 199 -8.94 1.84 10.05
N THR A 200 -9.71 0.84 10.50
CA THR A 200 -9.35 -0.02 11.63
C THR A 200 -8.82 -1.39 11.22
N PHE A 201 -8.82 -1.68 9.91
CA PHE A 201 -8.36 -2.96 9.37
C PHE A 201 -6.85 -3.16 9.59
N PRO A 202 -6.42 -4.36 10.02
CA PRO A 202 -5.03 -4.67 10.34
C PRO A 202 -4.14 -5.02 9.12
#